data_AF-A0A2M7MFQ2-F1
#
_entry.id   AF-A0A2M7MFQ2-F1
#
_cell.length_a   1.000
_cell.length_b   1.000
_cell.length_c   1.000
_cell.angle_alpha   90.00
_cell.angle_beta   90.00
_cell.angle_gamma   90.00
#
_symmetry.space_group_name_H-M   'P 1'
#
loop_
_entity.id
_entity.type
_entity.pdbx_description
1 polymer ?
#
loop_
_entity_poly.entity_id
_entity_poly.type
_entity_poly.pdbx_seq_one_letter_code
_entity_poly.pdbx_strand_id
1 'polypeptide(L)' 'MNNLMEKIISLCKRRGFIFPSSEIYGGFGSGYDFGPLGVEMKNN' A
#
# COMPACT_ATOMS: atom_id res chain seq x y z
N MET A 1 22.18 0.72 0.27
CA MET A 1 21.66 -0.37 -0.59
C MET A 1 20.36 0.08 -1.22
N ASN A 2 20.23 0.01 -2.55
CA ASN A 2 19.00 0.35 -3.26
C ASN A 2 17.96 -0.76 -3.06
N ASN A 3 17.15 -0.68 -2.01
CA ASN A 3 16.00 -1.56 -1.87
C ASN A 3 14.83 -0.97 -2.68
N LEU A 4 14.78 -1.31 -3.98
CA LEU A 4 13.73 -0.85 -4.90
C LEU A 4 12.32 -1.11 -4.34
N MET A 5 12.13 -2.26 -3.68
CA MET A 5 10.85 -2.61 -3.08
C MET A 5 10.45 -1.67 -1.95
N GLU A 6 11.37 -1.31 -1.05
CA GLU A 6 11.08 -0.33 0.00
C GLU A 6 10.71 1.05 -0.58
N LYS A 7 11.36 1.45 -1.67
CA LYS A 7 11.03 2.71 -2.38
C LYS A 7 9.62 2.66 -2.96
N ILE A 8 9.24 1.54 -3.58
CA ILE A 8 7.89 1.34 -4.14
C ILE A 8 6.85 1.34 -3.02
N ILE A 9 7.08 0.59 -1.93
CA ILE A 9 6.17 0.54 -0.78
C ILE A 9 5.97 1.93 -0.17
N SER A 10 7.06 2.69 0.01
CA SER A 10 7.02 4.07 0.50
C SER A 10 6.20 4.98 -0.41
N LEU A 11 6.36 4.85 -1.73
CA LEU A 11 5.57 5.62 -2.71
C LEU A 11 4.08 5.27 -2.63
N CYS A 12 3.74 3.97 -2.61
CA CYS A 12 2.36 3.50 -2.56
C CYS A 12 1.63 4.01 -1.31
N LYS A 13 2.26 3.94 -0.14
CA LYS A 13 1.71 4.47 1.11
C LYS A 13 1.54 5.99 1.05
N ARG A 14 2.57 6.73 0.64
CA ARG A 14 2.56 8.21 0.61
C ARG A 14 1.55 8.78 -0.38
N ARG A 15 1.28 8.08 -1.48
CA ARG A 15 0.36 8.54 -2.54
C ARG A 15 -1.05 7.97 -2.42
N GLY A 16 -1.31 7.06 -1.48
CA GLY A 16 -2.64 6.50 -1.29
C GLY A 16 -3.03 5.45 -2.34
N PHE A 17 -2.08 4.61 -2.74
CA PHE A 17 -2.36 3.44 -3.60
C PHE A 17 -2.75 2.22 -2.77
N ILE A 18 -1.86 1.75 -1.90
CA ILE A 18 -2.03 0.49 -1.14
C ILE A 18 -1.56 0.69 0.29
N PHE A 19 -2.31 0.14 1.23
CA PHE A 19 -2.01 0.11 2.66
C PHE A 19 -2.05 -1.33 3.20
N PRO A 20 -1.19 -1.70 4.16
CA PRO A 20 -1.34 -2.93 4.92
C PRO A 20 -2.68 -2.93 5.65
N SER A 21 -3.45 -4.01 5.53
CA SER A 21 -4.73 -4.08 6.22
C SER A 21 -4.52 -4.12 7.73
N SER A 22 -5.39 -3.45 8.48
CA SER A 22 -5.32 -3.38 9.94
C SER A 22 -3.99 -2.83 10.48
N GLU A 23 -3.31 -1.92 9.76
CA GLU A 23 -2.01 -1.35 10.17
C GLU A 23 -2.03 -0.76 11.59
N ILE A 24 -3.12 -0.09 11.98
CA ILE A 24 -3.27 0.48 13.34
C ILE A 24 -3.47 -0.57 14.44
N TYR A 25 -3.75 -1.82 14.08
CA TYR A 25 -3.95 -2.95 14.99
C TYR A 25 -2.83 -3.98 14.92
N GLY A 26 -1.67 -3.63 14.34
CA GLY A 26 -0.51 -4.51 14.24
C GLY A 26 -0.39 -5.26 12.90
N GLY A 27 -1.28 -4.97 11.95
CA GLY A 27 -1.23 -5.51 10.59
C GLY A 27 -1.84 -6.91 10.47
N PHE A 28 -2.57 -7.12 9.38
CA PHE A 28 -3.09 -8.43 9.00
C PHE A 28 -2.28 -8.96 7.81
N GLY A 29 -1.46 -10.00 8.05
CA GLY A 29 -0.43 -10.46 7.10
C GLY A 29 -0.94 -10.98 5.75
N SER A 30 -2.24 -11.19 5.59
CA SER A 30 -2.86 -11.66 4.35
C SER A 30 -3.83 -10.66 3.69
N GLY A 31 -3.88 -9.41 4.17
CA GLY A 31 -4.80 -8.39 3.65
C GLY A 31 -4.12 -7.06 3.30
N TYR A 32 -4.61 -6.42 2.23
CA TYR A 32 -4.22 -5.08 1.82
C TYR A 32 -5.45 -4.26 1.44
N ASP A 33 -5.44 -2.99 1.84
CA ASP A 33 -6.50 -2.04 1.57
C ASP A 33 -6.07 -1.08 0.45
N PHE A 34 -6.95 -0.87 -0.54
CA PHE A 34 -6.70 0.06 -1.63
C PHE A 34 -7.12 1.47 -1.24
N GLY A 35 -6.20 2.43 -1.37
CA GLY A 35 -6.51 3.85 -1.18
C GLY A 35 -7.21 4.47 -2.40
N PRO A 36 -7.53 5.77 -2.36
CA PRO A 36 -8.28 6.44 -3.43
C PRO A 36 -7.67 6.24 -4.82
N LEU A 37 -6.36 6.48 -4.97
CA LEU A 37 -5.68 6.28 -6.26
C LEU A 37 -5.50 4.79 -6.60
N GLY A 38 -5.43 3.93 -5.60
CA GLY A 38 -5.34 2.48 -5.79
C GLY A 38 -6.62 1.86 -6.33
N VAL A 39 -7.78 2.33 -5.87
CA VAL A 39 -9.09 1.89 -6.38
C VAL A 39 -9.26 2.32 -7.84
N GLU A 40 -8.96 3.57 -8.18
CA GLU A 40 -9.00 4.03 -9.56
C GLU A 40 -8.06 3.19 -10.44
N MET A 41 -6.82 2.95 -10.02
CA MET A 41 -5.87 2.11 -10.76
C MET A 41 -6.35 0.65 -10.91
N LYS A 42 -7.02 0.10 -9.90
CA LYS A 42 -7.54 -1.28 -9.94
C LYS A 42 -8.72 -1.42 -10.91
N ASN A 43 -9.51 -0.37 -11.08
CA ASN A 43 -10.74 -0.38 -11.87
C ASN A 43 -10.53 -0.03 -13.36
N ASN A 44 -9.33 0.37 -13.76
CA ASN A 44 -8.94 0.63 -15.15
C ASN A 44 -8.11 -0.54 -15.71
#